data_AF-A0A932RHE9-F1
#
_entry.id   AF-A0A932RHE9-F1
#
_cell.length_a   1.000
_cell.length_b   1.000
_cell.length_c   1.000
_cell.angle_alpha   90.00
_cell.angle_beta   90.00
_cell.angle_gamma   90.00
#
_symmetry.space_group_name_H-M   'P 1'
#
loop_
_entity.id
_entity.type
_entity.pdbx_description
1 polymer ?
#
loop_
_entity_poly.entity_id
_entity_poly.type
_entity_poly.pdbx_seq_one_letter_code
_entity_poly.pdbx_strand_id
1 'polypeptide(L)'
;MVETCYFCQGTIEQRNIDVDFRWGKKLKMIRSVPAGICRQCGERYFDAGVYKAMEKLARSRRKPAGQVAVDVFEFRTAASAQ
;
A
#
# COMPACT_ATOMS: atom_id res chain seq x y z
N MET A 1 -0.50 -11.48 15.85
CA MET A 1 -0.65 -10.08 15.38
C MET A 1 0.53 -9.30 15.93
N VAL A 2 1.19 -8.49 15.11
CA VAL A 2 2.42 -7.78 15.52
C VAL A 2 2.02 -6.53 16.32
N GLU A 3 2.51 -6.41 17.55
CA GLU A 3 2.19 -5.28 18.45
C GLU A 3 3.28 -4.18 18.40
N THR A 4 4.50 -4.57 18.02
CA THR A 4 5.70 -3.71 17.98
C THR A 4 6.34 -3.74 16.60
N CYS A 5 6.65 -2.56 16.06
CA CYS A 5 7.27 -2.42 14.75
C CYS A 5 8.67 -3.01 14.73
N TYR A 6 8.93 -3.92 13.79
CA TYR A 6 10.26 -4.52 13.59
C TYR A 6 11.32 -3.51 13.16
N PHE A 7 10.93 -2.38 12.56
CA PHE A 7 11.86 -1.39 12.02
C PHE A 7 12.28 -0.33 13.05
N CYS A 8 11.30 0.27 13.74
CA CYS A 8 11.55 1.38 14.66
C CYS A 8 11.14 1.10 16.12
N GLN A 9 10.66 -0.11 16.43
CA GLN A 9 10.21 -0.53 17.76
C GLN A 9 8.98 0.24 18.29
N GLY A 10 8.32 1.04 17.44
CA GLY A 10 7.10 1.76 17.78
C GLY A 10 5.85 0.89 17.89
N THR A 11 4.83 1.41 18.56
CA THR A 11 3.52 0.75 18.71
C THR A 11 2.79 0.66 17.37
N ILE A 12 2.21 -0.51 17.12
CA ILE A 12 1.36 -0.78 15.96
C ILE A 12 -0.12 -0.62 16.33
N GLU A 13 -0.88 0.06 15.48
CA GLU A 13 -2.32 0.24 15.61
C GLU A 13 -3.04 -0.47 14.46
N GLN A 14 -4.10 -1.24 14.76
CA GLN A 14 -4.93 -1.89 13.75
C GLN A 14 -5.96 -0.90 13.19
N ARG A 15 -5.99 -0.74 11.87
CA ARG A 15 -6.99 0.09 11.20
C ARG A 15 -7.20 -0.33 9.74
N ASN A 16 -8.29 0.12 9.15
CA ASN A 16 -8.56 -0.09 7.73
C ASN A 16 -7.96 1.05 6.92
N ILE A 17 -7.17 0.71 5.89
CA ILE A 17 -6.50 1.69 5.02
C ILE A 17 -6.79 1.42 3.56
N ASP A 18 -6.64 2.44 2.73
CA ASP A 18 -6.59 2.26 1.29
C ASP A 18 -5.16 1.96 0.85
N VAL A 19 -4.99 0.98 -0.03
CA VAL A 19 -3.70 0.45 -0.47
C VAL A 19 -3.53 0.61 -1.97
N ASP A 20 -2.49 1.33 -2.36
CA ASP A 20 -1.94 1.40 -3.71
C ASP A 20 -1.16 0.11 -4.03
N PHE A 21 -1.89 -0.95 -4.39
CA PHE A 21 -1.34 -2.28 -4.57
C PHE A 21 -0.75 -2.47 -5.98
N ARG A 22 0.58 -2.54 -6.06
CA ARG A 22 1.30 -2.75 -7.33
C ARG A 22 1.57 -4.24 -7.56
N TRP A 23 1.02 -4.77 -8.65
CA TRP A 23 1.19 -6.16 -9.06
C TRP A 23 1.73 -6.25 -10.48
N GLY A 24 3.04 -6.53 -10.60
CA GLY A 24 3.76 -6.44 -11.87
C GLY A 24 3.69 -5.02 -12.45
N LYS A 25 3.19 -4.90 -13.69
CA LYS A 25 3.01 -3.61 -14.35
C LYS A 25 1.67 -2.90 -14.03
N LYS A 26 0.82 -3.50 -13.19
CA LYS A 26 -0.52 -2.97 -12.88
C LYS A 26 -0.54 -2.34 -11.49
N LEU A 27 -1.14 -1.16 -11.38
CA LEU A 27 -1.49 -0.53 -10.11
C LEU A 27 -2.99 -0.72 -9.85
N LYS A 28 -3.35 -1.13 -8.64
CA LYS A 28 -4.73 -1.32 -8.19
C LYS A 28 -4.92 -0.61 -6.86
N MET A 29 -5.93 0.25 -6.78
CA MET A 29 -6.35 0.83 -5.50
C MET A 29 -7.32 -0.13 -4.82
N ILE A 30 -6.96 -0.65 -3.64
CA ILE A 30 -7.80 -1.54 -2.83
C ILE A 30 -8.20 -0.77 -1.58
N ARG A 31 -9.51 -0.54 -1.39
CA ARG A 31 -10.02 0.24 -0.27
C ARG A 31 -10.26 -0.60 0.98
N SER A 32 -10.14 0.05 2.15
CA SER A 32 -10.53 -0.51 3.44
C SER A 32 -9.87 -1.86 3.78
N VAL A 33 -8.58 -1.99 3.49
CA VAL A 33 -7.78 -3.17 3.82
C VAL A 33 -7.39 -3.13 5.30
N PRO A 34 -7.69 -4.17 6.10
CA PRO A 34 -7.24 -4.25 7.49
C PRO A 34 -5.71 -4.39 7.55
N ALA A 35 -5.05 -3.52 8.31
CA ALA A 35 -3.61 -3.51 8.46
C ALA A 35 -3.18 -2.99 9.84
N GLY A 36 -2.07 -3.52 10.33
CA GLY A 36 -1.34 -2.92 11.44
C GLY A 36 -0.44 -1.80 10.92
N ILE A 37 -0.57 -0.59 11.46
CA ILE A 37 0.24 0.56 11.06
C ILE A 37 1.07 1.02 12.25
N CYS A 38 2.38 1.13 12.06
CA CYS A 38 3.24 1.76 13.05
C CYS A 38 2.90 3.25 13.16
N ARG A 39 2.60 3.72 14.37
CA ARG A 39 2.25 5.13 14.60
C ARG A 39 3.43 6.10 14.46
N GLN A 40 4.67 5.59 14.46
CA GLN A 40 5.88 6.40 14.37
C GLN A 40 6.44 6.49 12.95
N CYS A 41 6.72 5.35 12.30
CA CYS A 41 7.34 5.34 10.96
C CYS A 41 6.35 5.09 9.81
N GLY A 42 5.11 4.67 10.10
CA GLY A 42 4.11 4.38 9.07
C GLY A 42 4.23 3.01 8.39
N GLU A 43 5.14 2.14 8.88
CA GLU A 43 5.27 0.76 8.39
C GLU A 43 3.94 0.01 8.45
N ARG A 44 3.66 -0.80 7.41
CA ARG A 44 2.37 -1.46 7.20
C ARG A 44 2.53 -2.97 7.30
N TYR A 45 1.75 -3.57 8.20
CA TYR A 45 1.72 -5.01 8.43
C TYR A 45 0.39 -5.58 7.97
N PHE A 46 0.44 -6.58 7.10
CA PHE A 46 -0.74 -7.29 6.61
C PHE A 46 -0.66 -8.75 7.03
N ASP A 47 -1.73 -9.27 7.64
CA ASP A 47 -1.85 -10.70 7.89
C ASP A 47 -1.84 -11.49 6.59
N ALA A 48 -1.31 -12.72 6.63
CA ALA A 48 -1.14 -13.56 5.44
C ALA A 48 -2.46 -13.77 4.66
N GLY A 49 -3.58 -13.91 5.37
CA GLY A 49 -4.90 -14.04 4.75
C GLY A 49 -5.34 -12.77 4.01
N VAL A 50 -5.06 -11.60 4.60
CA VAL A 50 -5.36 -10.29 4.01
C VAL A 50 -4.51 -10.08 2.76
N TYR A 51 -3.21 -10.35 2.85
CA TYR A 51 -2.29 -10.22 1.72
C TYR A 51 -2.72 -11.12 0.55
N LYS A 52 -3.04 -12.39 0.82
CA LYS A 52 -3.53 -13.34 -0.19
C LYS A 52 -4.85 -12.88 -0.84
N ALA A 53 -5.72 -12.21 -0.09
CA ALA A 53 -6.95 -11.63 -0.64
C ALA A 53 -6.64 -10.44 -1.56
N MET A 54 -5.69 -9.57 -1.19
CA MET A 54 -5.23 -8.48 -2.05
C MET A 54 -4.64 -8.99 -3.37
N GLU A 55 -3.80 -10.03 -3.33
CA GLU A 55 -3.25 -10.66 -4.53
C GLU A 55 -4.35 -11.21 -5.46
N LYS A 56 -5.36 -11.88 -4.89
CA LYS A 56 -6.52 -12.36 -5.66
C LYS A 56 -7.27 -11.21 -6.32
N LEU A 57 -7.50 -10.11 -5.62
CA LEU A 57 -8.15 -8.91 -6.16
C LEU A 57 -7.32 -8.31 -7.30
N ALA A 58 -6.00 -8.17 -7.11
CA ALA A 58 -5.10 -7.60 -8.09
C ALA A 58 -5.02 -8.41 -9.40
N ARG A 59 -5.12 -9.74 -9.29
CA ARG A 59 -5.15 -10.67 -10.44
C ARG A 59 -6.54 -10.79 -11.06
N SER A 60 -7.60 -10.41 -10.34
CA SER A 60 -8.97 -10.56 -10.83
C SER A 60 -9.26 -9.66 -12.03
N ARG A 61 -10.14 -10.13 -12.92
CA ARG A 61 -10.73 -9.33 -14.01
C ARG A 61 -12.10 -8.77 -13.63
N ARG A 62 -12.42 -8.71 -12.33
CA ARG A 62 -13.70 -8.21 -11.85
C ARG A 62 -13.84 -6.73 -12.20
N LYS A 63 -15.08 -6.29 -12.47
CA LYS A 63 -15.39 -4.87 -12.68
C LYS A 63 -15.02 -4.10 -11.40
N PRO A 64 -14.19 -3.05 -11.47
CA PRO A 64 -13.81 -2.28 -10.30
C PRO A 64 -15.00 -1.45 -9.78
N ALA A 65 -15.03 -1.21 -8.47
CA ALA A 65 -16.03 -0.34 -7.84
C ALA A 65 -15.89 1.14 -8.25
N GLY A 66 -14.70 1.52 -8.72
CA GLY A 66 -14.40 2.86 -9.24
C GLY A 66 -13.01 2.89 -9.85
N GLN A 67 -12.66 3.99 -10.50
CA GLN A 67 -11.34 4.25 -11.05
C GLN A 67 -10.83 5.59 -10.54
N VAL A 68 -9.53 5.70 -10.37
CA VAL A 68 -8.84 6.94 -10.02
C VAL A 68 -7.93 7.29 -11.19
N ALA A 69 -8.05 8.49 -11.72
CA ALA A 69 -7.08 9.01 -12.69
C ALA A 69 -5.81 9.39 -11.92
N VAL A 70 -4.67 8.88 -12.37
CA VAL A 70 -3.37 9.13 -11.74
C VAL A 70 -2.46 9.73 -12.79
N ASP A 71 -2.13 11.01 -12.61
CA ASP A 71 -1.17 11.70 -13.46
C ASP A 71 0.25 11.20 -13.14
N VAL A 72 1.03 10.95 -14.19
CA VAL A 72 2.40 10.44 -14.08
C VAL A 72 3.35 11.51 -14.60
N PHE A 73 4.24 11.97 -13.73
CA PHE A 73 5.27 12.96 -14.05
C PHE A 73 6.64 12.29 -14.08
N GLU A 74 7.47 12.69 -15.04
CA GLU A 74 8.88 12.30 -15.08
C GLU A 74 9.71 13.27 -14.25
N PHE A 75 10.47 12.76 -13.27
CA PHE A 75 11.42 13.58 -12.53
C PHE A 75 12.63 13.89 -13.43
N ARG A 76 12.70 15.13 -13.93
CA ARG A 76 13.90 15.65 -14.60
C ARG A 76 14.67 16.49 -13.59
N THR A 77 15.84 16.02 -13.20
CA THR A 77 16.78 16.78 -12.38
C THR A 77 17.14 18.07 -13.12
N ALA A 78 17.02 19.22 -12.45
CA ALA A 78 17.68 20.42 -12.94
C ALA A 78 19.19 20.13 -12.89
N ALA A 79 19.86 20.20 -14.04
CA ALA A 79 21.30 20.11 -14.10
C ALA A 79 21.87 21.15 -13.13
N SER A 80 22.54 20.67 -12.09
CA SER A 80 23.36 21.48 -11.19
C SER A 80 24.46 22.12 -12.05
N ALA A 81 24.27 23.39 -12.40
CA ALA A 81 25.33 24.25 -12.89
C ALA A 81 26.13 24.75 -11.69
N GLN A 82 27.35 24.25 -11.55
CA GLN A 82 28.48 24.94 -10.92
C GLN A 82 29.72 24.63 -11.76
#